data_AF-A0A377GK90-F1
#
_entry.id   AF-A0A377GK90-F1
#
_cell.length_a   1.000
_cell.length_b   1.000
_cell.length_c   1.000
_cell.angle_alpha   90.00
_cell.angle_beta   90.00
_cell.angle_gamma   90.00
#
_symmetry.space_group_name_H-M   'P 1'
#
loop_
_entity.id
_entity.type
_entity.pdbx_description
1 polymer ?
#
loop_
_entity_poly.entity_id
_entity_poly.type
_entity_poly.pdbx_seq_one_letter_code
_entity_poly.pdbx_strand_id
1 'polypeptide(L)'
;MLSDAILDETIATLSSYNGKTKNDPSFDKYKQGIKKALVDFINQCKSLPLAQQLDHITKEMKEKTGSMSAKIDNESNKKRSWTLIFALAALAIERKQDLPKDHQENASIDMLLSGLSNGWVNEFGSIGFGLTLNEEATNNILIGMKSWLQKYDIMQGEQSNHDTLLGLYTSISSLEEKFSSSYLTPKRFKDEMGTIKAQLIDKFNELKCNLEIKNRASVQLIEPLKGLAPREDILYRQFKEQLDHLKKQQEQIQQNIRTFPQEQFKRIAQLQQLLKKQSSESENNQMEQFWKQYDTQERFNQLLSDLDIPENERTGWREYFKYQHGSYREQATSTLWTGGWGLPQFMGGIPSNTICIDVLRRKSDTAIKPLLVIHTRIEMQKMIPDKENPSQLLNSIKEDLESIGGLKNINMDLLGEELVDVLEHKTTNALTKINSEIEELNKRLEQHKKIVQSLKSIHEKIEVLKKHVDCSRVEDTFRLFLNEASNTINQTSQPFPVDLQTAKIITTLEHSVARAQSNVLGLQLSLNQMVKAFNHQKMNIIELVTQFIHAKENTLGHLLLSFFSSSYNIMFNELKDALNEKSTEDCLNKMKAALGITNEPHHNKEIASQFQKLKEEAQEVLSEEPIEEIPIISSLRV
;
A
#
# COMPACT_ATOMS: atom_id res chain seq x y z
N MET A 1 11.51 24.06 15.40
CA MET A 1 10.84 23.06 16.23
C MET A 1 10.93 23.46 17.70
N LEU A 2 9.77 23.71 18.33
CA LEU A 2 9.54 23.96 19.76
C LEU A 2 10.57 24.88 20.47
N SER A 3 10.49 26.18 20.19
CA SER A 3 11.32 27.21 20.85
C SER A 3 10.99 27.40 22.33
N ASP A 4 11.90 28.03 23.08
CA ASP A 4 11.69 28.36 24.49
C ASP A 4 10.39 29.16 24.72
N ALA A 5 10.08 30.09 23.81
CA ALA A 5 8.86 30.88 23.86
C ALA A 5 7.60 30.01 23.73
N ILE A 6 7.59 29.04 22.80
CA ILE A 6 6.47 28.09 22.67
C ILE A 6 6.32 27.25 23.94
N LEU A 7 7.43 26.78 24.51
CA LEU A 7 7.40 25.97 25.72
C LEU A 7 6.91 26.77 26.94
N ASP A 8 7.26 28.06 27.05
CA ASP A 8 6.77 28.95 28.11
C ASP A 8 5.29 29.29 27.94
N GLU A 9 4.83 29.50 26.71
CA GLU A 9 3.40 29.67 26.40
C GLU A 9 2.60 28.39 26.67
N THR A 10 3.20 27.23 26.45
CA THR A 10 2.61 25.94 26.81
C THR A 10 2.40 25.83 28.31
N ILE A 11 3.38 26.26 29.13
CA ILE A 11 3.23 26.32 30.58
C ILE A 11 2.07 27.25 30.95
N ALA A 12 2.03 28.46 30.39
CA ALA A 12 0.96 29.42 30.68
C ALA A 12 -0.42 28.86 30.33
N THR A 13 -0.55 28.21 29.17
CA THR A 13 -1.80 27.62 28.68
C THR A 13 -2.26 26.45 29.55
N LEU A 14 -1.36 25.51 29.87
CA LEU A 14 -1.71 24.33 30.67
C LEU A 14 -1.91 24.64 32.15
N SER A 15 -1.35 25.74 32.65
CA SER A 15 -1.46 26.13 34.05
C SER A 15 -2.79 26.78 34.40
N SER A 16 -3.69 27.04 33.44
CA SER A 16 -4.91 27.82 33.66
C SER A 16 -6.13 27.24 32.92
N TYR A 17 -7.17 26.89 33.68
CA TYR A 17 -8.44 26.39 33.14
C TYR A 17 -9.62 26.96 33.93
N ASN A 18 -10.59 27.57 33.23
CA ASN A 18 -11.82 28.15 33.82
C ASN A 18 -11.56 29.01 35.09
N GLY A 19 -10.54 29.87 35.05
CA GLY A 19 -10.18 30.77 36.14
C GLY A 19 -9.42 30.12 37.31
N LYS A 20 -9.17 28.80 37.27
CA LYS A 20 -8.31 28.10 38.21
C LYS A 20 -6.89 28.00 37.65
N THR A 21 -5.89 28.20 38.50
CA THR A 21 -4.48 28.06 38.13
C THR A 21 -3.77 26.97 38.92
N LYS A 22 -2.97 26.14 38.27
CA LYS A 22 -2.09 25.13 38.91
C LYS A 22 -0.72 25.17 38.27
N ASN A 23 0.31 25.40 39.08
CA ASN A 23 1.69 25.33 38.63
C ASN A 23 2.28 23.94 38.93
N ASP A 24 2.61 23.18 37.89
CA ASP A 24 3.29 21.89 38.05
C ASP A 24 4.79 22.12 38.26
N PRO A 25 5.37 21.71 39.41
CA PRO A 25 6.81 21.89 39.67
C PRO A 25 7.72 21.10 38.71
N SER A 26 7.15 20.25 37.85
CA SER A 26 7.88 19.43 36.89
C SER A 26 7.96 20.04 35.48
N PHE A 27 7.38 21.22 35.24
CA PHE A 27 7.39 21.84 33.89
C PHE A 27 8.80 21.99 33.30
N ASP A 28 9.79 22.39 34.10
CA ASP A 28 11.18 22.48 33.66
C ASP A 28 11.77 21.13 33.23
N LYS A 29 11.33 20.03 33.86
CA LYS A 29 11.76 18.67 33.51
C LYS A 29 11.17 18.22 32.18
N TYR A 30 9.92 18.58 31.90
CA TYR A 30 9.31 18.31 30.60
C TYR A 30 10.02 19.11 29.49
N LYS A 31 10.31 20.40 29.73
CA LYS A 31 11.11 21.23 28.81
C LYS A 31 12.48 20.61 28.53
N GLN A 32 13.18 20.15 29.56
CA GLN A 32 14.49 19.49 29.39
C GLN A 32 14.38 18.22 28.55
N GLY A 33 13.39 17.35 28.81
CA GLY A 33 13.16 16.14 28.02
C GLY A 33 12.85 16.42 26.54
N ILE A 34 12.12 17.51 26.26
CA ILE A 34 11.87 17.93 24.87
C ILE A 34 13.16 18.42 24.20
N LYS A 35 13.86 19.37 24.83
CA LYS A 35 15.03 20.02 24.23
C LYS A 35 16.22 19.07 24.05
N LYS A 36 16.48 18.18 25.02
CA LYS A 36 17.67 17.31 25.03
C LYS A 36 17.44 15.93 24.43
N ALA A 37 16.19 15.57 24.16
CA ALA A 37 15.86 14.26 23.59
C ALA A 37 14.90 14.39 22.41
N LEU A 38 13.68 14.89 22.61
CA LEU A 38 12.63 14.85 21.57
C LEU A 38 13.04 15.56 20.28
N VAL A 39 13.55 16.79 20.37
CA VAL A 39 13.93 17.58 19.18
C VAL A 39 15.05 16.88 18.39
N ASP A 40 16.09 16.43 19.08
CA ASP A 40 17.20 15.68 18.44
C ASP A 40 16.70 14.41 17.75
N PHE A 41 15.76 13.69 18.38
CA PHE A 41 15.19 12.49 17.81
C PHE A 41 14.33 12.75 16.59
N ILE A 42 13.50 13.80 16.59
CA ILE A 42 12.73 14.16 15.40
C ILE A 42 13.70 14.54 14.27
N ASN A 43 14.77 15.28 14.56
CA ASN A 43 15.82 15.58 13.57
C ASN A 43 16.50 14.32 13.03
N GLN A 44 16.80 13.34 13.89
CA GLN A 44 17.32 12.04 13.48
C GLN A 44 16.31 11.27 12.61
N CYS A 45 15.03 11.25 13.01
CA CYS A 45 13.97 10.63 12.22
C CYS A 45 13.87 11.24 10.82
N LYS A 46 13.98 12.56 10.70
CA LYS A 46 13.97 13.25 9.40
C LYS A 46 15.12 12.87 8.49
N SER A 47 16.28 12.51 9.06
CA SER A 47 17.43 12.04 8.29
C SER A 47 17.25 10.62 7.72
N LEU A 48 16.27 9.86 8.23
CA LEU A 48 15.91 8.56 7.70
C LEU A 48 15.04 8.71 6.44
N PRO A 49 15.04 7.71 5.53
CA PRO A 49 14.11 7.67 4.41
C PRO A 49 12.66 7.82 4.90
N LEU A 50 11.83 8.64 4.23
CA LEU A 50 10.44 8.95 4.61
C LEU A 50 9.61 7.70 4.95
N ALA A 51 9.82 6.59 4.22
CA ALA A 51 9.14 5.31 4.45
C ALA A 51 9.49 4.61 5.78
N GLN A 52 10.61 4.96 6.42
CA GLN A 52 11.10 4.31 7.64
C GLN A 52 10.82 5.14 8.91
N GLN A 53 10.37 6.39 8.77
CA GLN A 53 10.33 7.33 9.89
C GLN A 53 9.29 6.94 10.95
N LEU A 54 8.06 6.62 10.55
CA LEU A 54 7.01 6.20 11.50
C LEU A 54 7.28 4.84 12.15
N ASP A 55 7.85 3.90 11.38
CA ASP A 55 8.26 2.58 11.88
C ASP A 55 9.40 2.70 12.88
N HIS A 56 10.38 3.56 12.59
CA HIS A 56 11.47 3.86 13.50
C HIS A 56 10.94 4.46 14.82
N ILE A 57 10.02 5.43 14.75
CA ILE A 57 9.36 5.97 15.95
C ILE A 57 8.63 4.88 16.72
N THR A 58 7.87 4.02 16.03
CA THR A 58 7.12 2.92 16.67
C THR A 58 8.04 1.96 17.41
N LYS A 59 9.20 1.63 16.82
CA LYS A 59 10.20 0.74 17.42
C LYS A 59 10.85 1.40 18.64
N GLU A 60 11.38 2.61 18.46
CA GLU A 60 12.11 3.36 19.49
C GLU A 60 11.24 3.72 20.70
N MET A 61 9.92 3.90 20.49
CA MET A 61 8.97 4.16 21.55
C MET A 61 8.57 2.91 22.35
N LYS A 62 8.75 1.70 21.79
CA LYS A 62 8.42 0.41 22.44
C LYS A 62 9.59 -0.21 23.18
N GLU A 63 10.83 0.05 22.76
CA GLU A 63 12.02 -0.51 23.38
C GLU A 63 12.26 0.09 24.78
N LYS A 64 12.69 -0.76 25.73
CA LYS A 64 12.82 -0.41 27.16
C LYS A 64 14.22 0.03 27.58
N THR A 65 15.25 -0.25 26.77
CA THR A 65 16.67 -0.01 27.10
C THR A 65 17.44 0.40 25.87
N GLY A 66 18.16 1.52 25.94
CA GLY A 66 19.00 2.03 24.84
C GLY A 66 18.25 2.82 23.75
N SER A 67 16.92 2.88 23.82
CA SER A 67 16.05 3.53 22.85
C SER A 67 15.72 4.98 23.21
N MET A 68 15.11 5.72 22.27
CA MET A 68 14.60 7.07 22.48
C MET A 68 13.62 7.16 23.66
N SER A 69 12.76 6.15 23.84
CA SER A 69 11.87 6.04 25.00
C SER A 69 12.63 6.15 26.33
N ALA A 70 13.76 5.46 26.46
CA ALA A 70 14.61 5.52 27.65
C ALA A 70 15.35 6.86 27.76
N LYS A 71 15.74 7.47 26.64
CA LYS A 71 16.42 8.79 26.62
C LYS A 71 15.49 9.91 27.10
N ILE A 72 14.25 9.98 26.62
CA ILE A 72 13.25 10.94 27.12
C ILE A 72 13.01 10.71 28.60
N ASP A 73 12.88 9.46 29.03
CA ASP A 73 12.62 9.13 30.43
C ASP A 73 13.77 9.59 31.34
N ASN A 74 15.03 9.41 30.93
CA ASN A 74 16.19 9.89 31.67
C ASN A 74 16.25 11.43 31.72
N GLU A 75 16.18 12.10 30.57
CA GLU A 75 16.29 13.57 30.47
C GLU A 75 15.11 14.31 31.12
N SER A 76 13.96 13.64 31.28
CA SER A 76 12.79 14.19 31.98
C SER A 76 12.64 13.73 33.43
N ASN A 77 13.65 13.08 34.00
CA ASN A 77 13.63 12.56 35.39
C ASN A 77 12.44 11.62 35.63
N LYS A 78 12.32 10.59 34.78
CA LYS A 78 11.31 9.53 34.80
C LYS A 78 9.88 10.01 34.55
N LYS A 79 9.72 11.10 33.78
CA LYS A 79 8.43 11.72 33.48
C LYS A 79 8.04 11.61 32.01
N ARG A 80 8.54 10.60 31.28
CA ARG A 80 8.34 10.43 29.83
C ARG A 80 6.92 10.72 29.33
N SER A 81 5.91 10.11 29.95
CA SER A 81 4.52 10.28 29.49
C SER A 81 4.00 11.70 29.65
N TRP A 82 4.32 12.38 30.75
CA TRP A 82 3.93 13.78 30.94
C TRP A 82 4.71 14.70 30.01
N THR A 83 5.99 14.41 29.76
CA THR A 83 6.81 15.12 28.77
C THR A 83 6.22 15.05 27.36
N LEU A 84 5.69 13.89 26.95
CA LEU A 84 5.09 13.71 25.62
C LEU A 84 3.70 14.34 25.51
N ILE A 85 2.90 14.33 26.59
CA ILE A 85 1.64 15.08 26.63
C ILE A 85 1.91 16.59 26.60
N PHE A 86 2.95 17.05 27.29
CA PHE A 86 3.39 18.44 27.24
C PHE A 86 3.89 18.80 25.81
N ALA A 87 4.60 17.91 25.14
CA ALA A 87 5.02 18.09 23.75
C ALA A 87 3.83 18.20 22.79
N LEU A 88 2.77 17.38 22.98
CA LEU A 88 1.53 17.48 22.21
C LEU A 88 0.90 18.88 22.31
N ALA A 89 0.83 19.45 23.51
CA ALA A 89 0.34 20.82 23.72
C ALA A 89 1.22 21.85 23.00
N ALA A 90 2.54 21.72 23.13
CA ALA A 90 3.50 22.63 22.54
C ALA A 90 3.45 22.62 21.00
N LEU A 91 3.29 21.44 20.39
CA LEU A 91 3.12 21.30 18.94
C LEU A 91 1.81 21.91 18.45
N ALA A 92 0.73 21.77 19.22
CA ALA A 92 -0.55 22.37 18.89
C ALA A 92 -0.50 23.91 18.97
N ILE A 93 0.23 24.47 19.95
CA ILE A 93 0.46 25.92 20.07
C ILE A 93 1.34 26.43 18.92
N GLU A 94 2.45 25.76 18.62
CA GLU A 94 3.33 26.10 17.47
C GLU A 94 2.51 26.12 16.17
N ARG A 95 1.69 25.08 15.93
CA ARG A 95 0.79 25.03 14.77
C ARG A 95 -0.20 26.18 14.76
N LYS A 96 -0.86 26.48 15.89
CA LYS A 96 -1.86 27.55 15.97
C LYS A 96 -1.26 28.92 15.65
N GLN A 97 -0.01 29.18 16.03
CA GLN A 97 0.69 30.43 15.74
C GLN A 97 1.05 30.58 14.27
N ASP A 98 1.33 29.47 13.59
CA ASP A 98 1.60 29.43 12.15
C ASP A 98 0.33 29.61 11.29
N LEU A 99 -0.87 29.54 11.90
CA LEU A 99 -2.15 29.59 11.21
C LEU A 99 -2.84 30.97 11.29
N PRO A 100 -3.59 31.38 10.24
CA PRO A 100 -4.48 32.54 10.31
C PRO A 100 -5.52 32.39 11.43
N LYS A 101 -5.96 33.50 12.04
CA LYS A 101 -6.91 33.48 13.18
C LYS A 101 -8.21 32.73 12.91
N ASP A 102 -8.73 32.81 11.68
CA ASP A 102 -9.99 32.18 11.28
C ASP A 102 -9.78 30.79 10.66
N HIS A 103 -8.58 30.20 10.79
CA HIS A 103 -8.29 28.91 10.21
C HIS A 103 -9.13 27.78 10.85
N GLN A 104 -9.58 26.85 10.02
CA GLN A 104 -10.48 25.75 10.42
C GLN A 104 -9.89 24.82 11.50
N GLU A 105 -8.56 24.73 11.59
CA GLU A 105 -7.85 23.94 12.62
C GLU A 105 -7.93 24.58 14.02
N ASN A 106 -8.03 25.91 14.12
CA ASN A 106 -7.87 26.62 15.40
C ASN A 106 -8.90 26.19 16.44
N ALA A 107 -10.16 26.01 16.04
CA ALA A 107 -11.20 25.56 16.96
C ALA A 107 -10.94 24.13 17.49
N SER A 108 -10.38 23.26 16.65
CA SER A 108 -10.03 21.89 17.04
C SER A 108 -8.81 21.87 17.97
N ILE A 109 -7.81 22.70 17.68
CA ILE A 109 -6.64 22.91 18.55
C ILE A 109 -7.06 23.49 19.91
N ASP A 110 -7.98 24.46 19.93
CA ASP A 110 -8.48 25.05 21.17
C ASP A 110 -9.23 24.05 22.04
N MET A 111 -10.00 23.16 21.43
CA MET A 111 -10.63 22.06 22.14
C MET A 111 -9.61 21.11 22.77
N LEU A 112 -8.55 20.75 22.03
CA LEU A 112 -7.45 19.93 22.53
C LEU A 112 -6.74 20.60 23.71
N LEU A 113 -6.33 21.87 23.55
CA LEU A 113 -5.63 22.63 24.59
C LEU A 113 -6.50 22.84 25.84
N SER A 114 -7.80 23.09 25.65
CA SER A 114 -8.78 23.17 26.73
C SER A 114 -8.89 21.85 27.50
N GLY A 115 -8.93 20.71 26.81
CA GLY A 115 -8.92 19.39 27.43
C GLY A 115 -7.63 19.10 28.20
N LEU A 116 -6.47 19.45 27.62
CA LEU A 116 -5.16 19.29 28.27
C LEU A 116 -5.02 20.17 29.52
N SER A 117 -5.46 21.43 29.44
CA SER A 117 -5.45 22.35 30.58
C SER A 117 -6.42 21.91 31.69
N ASN A 118 -7.64 21.47 31.33
CA ASN A 118 -8.59 20.89 32.28
C ASN A 118 -7.94 19.72 33.04
N GLY A 119 -7.34 18.78 32.33
CA GLY A 119 -6.70 17.63 32.95
C GLY A 119 -5.44 17.98 33.76
N TRP A 120 -4.69 19.02 33.39
CA TRP A 120 -3.55 19.47 34.20
C TRP A 120 -4.01 20.10 35.51
N VAL A 121 -4.97 21.03 35.43
CA VAL A 121 -5.48 21.82 36.56
C VAL A 121 -6.35 20.98 37.50
N ASN A 122 -7.32 20.25 36.95
CA ASN A 122 -8.29 19.46 37.71
C ASN A 122 -7.92 17.96 37.83
N GLU A 123 -6.74 17.58 37.33
CA GLU A 123 -6.22 16.20 37.29
C GLU A 123 -6.95 15.28 36.30
N PHE A 124 -6.17 14.46 35.59
CA PHE A 124 -6.69 13.44 34.67
C PHE A 124 -7.29 12.22 35.41
N GLY A 125 -6.93 12.06 36.68
CA GLY A 125 -7.43 11.08 37.65
C GLY A 125 -6.48 10.99 38.86
N SER A 126 -7.01 10.82 40.09
CA SER A 126 -6.22 10.77 41.33
C SER A 126 -6.13 9.37 41.94
N ILE A 127 -4.98 8.68 41.91
CA ILE A 127 -4.86 7.31 42.45
C ILE A 127 -5.24 7.24 43.95
N GLY A 128 -6.46 6.78 44.25
CA GLY A 128 -6.98 6.49 45.59
C GLY A 128 -8.47 6.13 45.60
N PHE A 129 -8.80 4.93 46.12
CA PHE A 129 -10.13 4.38 46.49
C PHE A 129 -11.41 4.99 45.86
N GLY A 130 -11.57 4.81 44.55
CA GLY A 130 -12.81 5.07 43.81
C GLY A 130 -12.68 6.26 42.87
N LEU A 131 -12.33 5.98 41.61
CA LEU A 131 -12.01 7.00 40.61
C LEU A 131 -12.84 6.88 39.35
N THR A 132 -13.35 8.02 38.91
CA THR A 132 -13.74 8.30 37.53
C THR A 132 -12.61 9.04 36.83
N LEU A 133 -12.24 8.57 35.64
CA LEU A 133 -11.37 9.30 34.72
C LEU A 133 -12.00 10.67 34.45
N ASN A 134 -11.21 11.75 34.30
CA ASN A 134 -11.77 13.04 33.88
C ASN A 134 -12.24 12.92 32.42
N GLU A 135 -13.48 12.45 32.24
CA GLU A 135 -14.03 12.10 30.94
C GLU A 135 -14.15 13.32 30.05
N GLU A 136 -14.47 14.48 30.62
CA GLU A 136 -14.55 15.73 29.87
C GLU A 136 -13.19 16.13 29.30
N ALA A 137 -12.14 16.17 30.13
CA ALA A 137 -10.79 16.48 29.66
C ALA A 137 -10.33 15.47 28.58
N THR A 138 -10.58 14.19 28.81
CA THR A 138 -10.17 13.11 27.90
C THR A 138 -10.95 13.15 26.59
N ASN A 139 -12.26 13.40 26.63
CA ASN A 139 -13.09 13.56 25.43
C ASN A 139 -12.64 14.77 24.61
N ASN A 140 -12.40 15.91 25.24
CA ASN A 140 -11.94 17.12 24.55
C ASN A 140 -10.57 16.90 23.89
N ILE A 141 -9.68 16.14 24.52
CA ILE A 141 -8.41 15.74 23.91
C ILE A 141 -8.63 14.86 22.68
N LEU A 142 -9.41 13.79 22.80
CA LEU A 142 -9.62 12.84 21.70
C LEU A 142 -10.36 13.50 20.52
N ILE A 143 -11.46 14.20 20.79
CA ILE A 143 -12.25 14.90 19.78
C ILE A 143 -11.44 16.04 19.16
N GLY A 144 -10.72 16.81 19.98
CA GLY A 144 -9.84 17.88 19.53
C GLY A 144 -8.75 17.37 18.59
N MET A 145 -8.03 16.31 18.97
CA MET A 145 -7.01 15.68 18.11
C MET A 145 -7.61 15.13 16.81
N LYS A 146 -8.70 14.37 16.88
CA LYS A 146 -9.36 13.79 15.71
C LYS A 146 -9.84 14.87 14.74
N SER A 147 -10.52 15.89 15.26
CA SER A 147 -11.02 17.00 14.43
C SER A 147 -9.88 17.87 13.90
N TRP A 148 -8.77 18.01 14.64
CA TRP A 148 -7.60 18.73 14.18
C TRP A 148 -6.95 17.98 13.01
N LEU A 149 -6.68 16.68 13.14
CA LEU A 149 -6.09 15.87 12.07
C LEU A 149 -6.97 15.82 10.81
N GLN A 150 -8.29 15.76 10.96
CA GLN A 150 -9.22 15.82 9.82
C GLN A 150 -9.13 17.13 9.03
N LYS A 151 -8.89 18.25 9.72
CA LYS A 151 -8.80 19.58 9.14
C LYS A 151 -7.37 20.03 8.86
N TYR A 152 -6.38 19.17 9.13
CA TYR A 152 -4.97 19.48 9.03
C TYR A 152 -4.61 19.78 7.58
N ASP A 153 -4.21 21.03 7.31
CA ASP A 153 -3.77 21.49 5.99
C ASP A 153 -2.25 21.32 5.83
N ILE A 154 -1.87 20.34 5.01
CA ILE A 154 -0.48 19.99 4.75
C ILE A 154 0.25 21.03 3.88
N MET A 155 -0.48 21.89 3.17
CA MET A 155 0.09 22.91 2.28
C MET A 155 0.48 24.19 3.02
N GLN A 156 0.00 24.37 4.25
CA GLN A 156 0.29 25.55 5.07
C GLN A 156 1.39 25.22 6.08
N GLY A 157 2.52 25.96 6.08
CA GLY A 157 3.63 25.75 7.02
C GLY A 157 4.52 24.54 6.70
N GLU A 158 4.88 24.34 5.43
CA GLU A 158 5.56 23.12 4.93
C GLU A 158 6.83 22.72 5.70
N GLN A 159 7.60 23.69 6.20
CA GLN A 159 8.85 23.41 6.91
C GLN A 159 8.63 22.95 8.36
N SER A 160 7.50 23.32 9.00
CA SER A 160 7.11 22.88 10.34
C SER A 160 6.17 21.66 10.33
N ASN A 161 5.51 21.36 9.21
CA ASN A 161 4.58 20.24 9.08
C ASN A 161 5.22 18.87 9.31
N HIS A 162 6.42 18.65 8.77
CA HIS A 162 7.11 17.37 8.94
C HIS A 162 7.47 17.12 10.41
N ASP A 163 8.02 18.14 11.07
CA ASP A 163 8.39 18.11 12.49
C ASP A 163 7.16 17.89 13.36
N THR A 164 6.07 18.58 13.02
CA THR A 164 4.79 18.52 13.73
C THR A 164 4.19 17.12 13.66
N LEU A 165 4.09 16.53 12.46
CA LEU A 165 3.51 15.20 12.30
C LEU A 165 4.35 14.11 12.97
N LEU A 166 5.68 14.18 12.90
CA LEU A 166 6.56 13.22 13.59
C LEU A 166 6.48 13.38 15.13
N GLY A 167 6.43 14.62 15.62
CA GLY A 167 6.24 14.92 17.05
C GLY A 167 4.88 14.46 17.58
N LEU A 168 3.82 14.67 16.79
CA LEU A 168 2.47 14.17 17.09
C LEU A 168 2.45 12.64 17.13
N TYR A 169 3.11 11.98 16.17
CA TYR A 169 3.12 10.52 16.09
C TYR A 169 3.85 9.90 17.28
N THR A 170 4.95 10.52 17.70
CA THR A 170 5.69 10.14 18.90
C THR A 170 4.83 10.28 20.17
N SER A 171 4.11 11.40 20.29
CA SER A 171 3.27 11.69 21.46
C SER A 171 2.04 10.77 21.53
N ILE A 172 1.36 10.58 20.40
CA ILE A 172 0.19 9.69 20.26
C ILE A 172 0.57 8.23 20.50
N SER A 173 1.71 7.77 19.99
CA SER A 173 2.17 6.39 20.23
C SER A 173 2.38 6.09 21.72
N SER A 174 2.85 7.07 22.50
CA SER A 174 2.97 6.91 23.96
C SER A 174 1.63 6.97 24.68
N LEU A 175 0.72 7.85 24.23
CA LEU A 175 -0.64 7.93 24.77
C LEU A 175 -1.42 6.63 24.53
N GLU A 176 -1.33 6.07 23.33
CA GLU A 176 -1.93 4.78 22.95
C GLU A 176 -1.43 3.64 23.85
N GLU A 177 -0.12 3.56 24.10
CA GLU A 177 0.47 2.59 25.03
C GLU A 177 -0.14 2.70 26.44
N LYS A 178 -0.32 3.94 26.94
CA LYS A 178 -0.93 4.20 28.25
C LYS A 178 -2.41 3.85 28.32
N PHE A 179 -3.18 4.22 27.30
CA PHE A 179 -4.59 3.84 27.23
C PHE A 179 -4.77 2.32 27.11
N SER A 180 -3.91 1.65 26.34
CA SER A 180 -3.94 0.20 26.13
C SER A 180 -3.56 -0.59 27.38
N SER A 181 -2.54 -0.13 28.12
CA SER A 181 -2.03 -0.80 29.32
C SER A 181 -2.91 -0.63 30.57
N SER A 182 -3.76 0.40 30.63
CA SER A 182 -4.69 0.60 31.74
C SER A 182 -5.98 -0.19 31.55
N TYR A 183 -6.33 -1.01 32.54
CA TYR A 183 -7.61 -1.74 32.60
C TYR A 183 -8.80 -0.80 32.84
N LEU A 184 -8.55 0.35 33.47
CA LEU A 184 -9.58 1.33 33.84
C LEU A 184 -9.98 2.27 32.69
N THR A 185 -9.29 2.20 31.55
CA THR A 185 -9.62 2.99 30.36
C THR A 185 -10.83 2.41 29.64
N PRO A 186 -11.93 3.16 29.47
CA PRO A 186 -13.07 2.75 28.65
C PRO A 186 -12.66 2.33 27.24
N LYS A 187 -13.25 1.23 26.72
CA LYS A 187 -12.95 0.71 25.38
C LYS A 187 -13.06 1.78 24.28
N ARG A 188 -14.07 2.66 24.38
CA ARG A 188 -14.27 3.79 23.45
C ARG A 188 -13.01 4.65 23.26
N PHE A 189 -12.22 4.89 24.32
CA PHE A 189 -11.01 5.71 24.22
C PHE A 189 -9.85 4.98 23.54
N LYS A 190 -9.78 3.65 23.69
CA LYS A 190 -8.82 2.81 22.99
C LYS A 190 -9.11 2.81 21.48
N ASP A 191 -10.38 2.63 21.13
CA ASP A 191 -10.84 2.61 19.73
C ASP A 191 -10.65 3.98 19.04
N GLU A 192 -10.95 5.08 19.73
CA GLU A 192 -10.72 6.44 19.22
C GLU A 192 -9.22 6.73 19.04
N MET A 193 -8.36 6.28 19.95
CA MET A 193 -6.91 6.47 19.81
C MET A 193 -6.34 5.73 18.59
N GLY A 194 -6.81 4.50 18.32
CA GLY A 194 -6.45 3.77 17.10
C GLY A 194 -6.85 4.53 15.83
N THR A 195 -8.02 5.18 15.86
CA THR A 195 -8.51 6.01 14.75
C THR A 195 -7.66 7.26 14.54
N ILE A 196 -7.33 7.99 15.61
CA ILE A 196 -6.47 9.19 15.57
C ILE A 196 -5.09 8.84 15.01
N LYS A 197 -4.52 7.71 15.42
CA LYS A 197 -3.24 7.24 14.90
C LYS A 197 -3.30 6.90 13.41
N ALA A 198 -4.37 6.26 12.94
CA ALA A 198 -4.57 5.98 11.52
C ALA A 198 -4.65 7.28 10.70
N GLN A 199 -5.44 8.26 11.15
CA GLN A 199 -5.55 9.57 10.48
C GLN A 199 -4.21 10.31 10.40
N LEU A 200 -3.38 10.19 11.44
CA LEU A 200 -2.06 10.79 11.44
C LEU A 200 -1.10 10.11 10.44
N ILE A 201 -1.20 8.78 10.28
CA ILE A 201 -0.46 8.04 9.25
C ILE A 201 -0.90 8.51 7.86
N ASP A 202 -2.19 8.67 7.63
CA ASP A 202 -2.73 9.16 6.37
C ASP A 202 -2.21 10.57 6.04
N LYS A 203 -2.20 11.48 7.04
CA LYS A 203 -1.63 12.83 6.89
C LYS A 203 -0.12 12.81 6.65
N PHE A 204 0.61 11.94 7.32
CA PHE A 204 2.05 11.78 7.06
C PHE A 204 2.31 11.25 5.64
N ASN A 205 1.50 10.33 5.15
CA ASN A 205 1.58 9.83 3.77
C ASN A 205 1.23 10.92 2.74
N GLU A 206 0.24 11.76 3.02
CA GLU A 206 -0.12 12.90 2.18
C GLU A 206 1.03 13.93 2.11
N LEU A 207 1.68 14.26 3.24
CA LEU A 207 2.88 15.10 3.27
C LEU A 207 4.02 14.48 2.47
N LYS A 208 4.24 13.16 2.61
CA LYS A 208 5.27 12.43 1.88
C LYS A 208 5.08 12.54 0.37
N CYS A 209 3.86 12.30 -0.13
CA CYS A 209 3.53 12.48 -1.54
C CYS A 209 3.83 13.92 -1.99
N ASN A 210 3.48 14.93 -1.20
CA ASN A 210 3.73 16.34 -1.54
C ASN A 210 5.23 16.69 -1.57
N LEU A 211 6.01 16.23 -0.59
CA LEU A 211 7.47 16.43 -0.55
C LEU A 211 8.16 15.74 -1.73
N GLU A 212 7.69 14.56 -2.12
CA GLU A 212 8.20 13.81 -3.28
C GLU A 212 7.84 14.50 -4.61
N ILE A 213 6.63 15.04 -4.73
CA ILE A 213 6.21 15.87 -5.89
C ILE A 213 7.04 17.15 -5.99
N LYS A 214 7.33 17.82 -4.88
CA LYS A 214 8.15 19.05 -4.86
C LYS A 214 9.63 18.80 -5.14
N ASN A 215 10.18 17.71 -4.61
CA ASN A 215 11.56 17.30 -4.92
C ASN A 215 11.73 16.88 -6.38
N ARG A 216 10.65 16.39 -7.04
CA ARG A 216 10.61 16.21 -8.50
C ARG A 216 10.58 17.53 -9.26
N ALA A 217 9.92 18.56 -8.74
CA ALA A 217 9.83 19.86 -9.41
C ALA A 217 11.17 20.62 -9.44
N SER A 218 12.08 20.38 -8.50
CA SER A 218 13.44 20.98 -8.47
C SER A 218 14.50 20.18 -9.24
N VAL A 219 14.16 19.01 -9.79
CA VAL A 219 15.01 18.21 -10.66
C VAL A 219 14.32 18.05 -12.01
N GLN A 220 14.00 19.18 -12.66
CA GLN A 220 13.77 19.18 -14.09
C GLN A 220 15.10 19.43 -14.79
N LEU A 221 15.78 18.34 -15.18
CA LEU A 221 16.53 18.19 -16.45
C LEU A 221 17.44 16.95 -16.51
N ILE A 222 17.34 15.97 -15.61
CA ILE A 222 18.05 14.69 -15.78
C ILE A 222 17.06 13.52 -15.60
N GLU A 223 16.79 12.86 -16.73
CA GLU A 223 16.21 11.53 -16.92
C GLU A 223 14.84 11.22 -16.26
N PRO A 224 13.75 11.25 -17.05
CA PRO A 224 12.47 10.59 -16.73
C PRO A 224 12.58 9.07 -16.45
N LEU A 225 13.77 8.48 -16.53
CA LEU A 225 14.01 7.04 -16.64
C LEU A 225 14.48 6.37 -15.34
N LYS A 226 14.81 7.13 -14.29
CA LYS A 226 15.13 6.56 -12.96
C LYS A 226 13.90 6.34 -12.06
N GLY A 227 12.75 6.90 -12.42
CA GLY A 227 11.54 6.96 -11.56
C GLY A 227 10.87 5.62 -11.26
N LEU A 228 11.09 4.57 -12.06
CA LEU A 228 10.51 3.24 -11.87
C LEU A 228 11.47 2.24 -11.19
N ALA A 229 12.44 2.74 -10.42
CA ALA A 229 13.36 1.90 -9.66
C ALA A 229 12.62 1.13 -8.54
N PRO A 230 12.63 -0.22 -8.52
CA PRO A 230 11.99 -1.04 -7.47
C PRO A 230 12.56 -0.84 -6.06
N ARG A 231 13.68 -0.13 -5.92
CA ARG A 231 14.31 0.20 -4.64
C ARG A 231 13.96 1.60 -4.13
N GLU A 232 13.48 2.49 -5.00
CA GLU A 232 13.20 3.90 -4.68
C GLU A 232 11.70 4.24 -4.79
N ASP A 233 10.91 3.49 -5.56
CA ASP A 233 9.46 3.71 -5.67
C ASP A 233 8.70 3.08 -4.49
N ILE A 234 8.18 3.95 -3.64
CA ILE A 234 7.36 3.62 -2.47
C ILE A 234 6.05 2.94 -2.87
N LEU A 235 5.47 3.30 -4.01
CA LEU A 235 4.19 2.76 -4.46
C LEU A 235 4.36 1.32 -4.92
N TYR A 236 5.49 1.00 -5.58
CA TYR A 236 5.88 -0.38 -5.86
C TYR A 236 5.99 -1.22 -4.58
N ARG A 237 6.65 -0.69 -3.54
CA ARG A 237 6.79 -1.38 -2.26
C ARG A 237 5.46 -1.56 -1.55
N GLN A 238 4.63 -0.51 -1.50
CA GLN A 238 3.29 -0.57 -0.89
C GLN A 238 2.41 -1.60 -1.59
N PHE A 239 2.40 -1.62 -2.92
CA PHE A 239 1.68 -2.63 -3.68
C PHE A 239 2.18 -4.05 -3.36
N LYS A 240 3.50 -4.25 -3.36
CA LYS A 240 4.13 -5.54 -3.00
C LYS A 240 3.78 -5.98 -1.58
N GLU A 241 3.80 -5.07 -0.61
CA GLU A 241 3.45 -5.37 0.79
C GLU A 241 1.98 -5.76 0.93
N GLN A 242 1.06 -5.08 0.23
CA GLN A 242 -0.35 -5.47 0.22
C GLN A 242 -0.57 -6.84 -0.44
N LEU A 243 0.15 -7.14 -1.53
CA LEU A 243 0.13 -8.48 -2.15
C LEU A 243 0.64 -9.56 -1.18
N ASP A 244 1.76 -9.33 -0.51
CA ASP A 244 2.32 -10.28 0.46
C ASP A 244 1.40 -10.44 1.69
N HIS A 245 0.71 -9.37 2.12
CA HIS A 245 -0.30 -9.45 3.17
C HIS A 245 -1.50 -10.29 2.76
N LEU A 246 -2.04 -10.06 1.57
CA LEU A 246 -3.18 -10.82 1.04
C LEU A 246 -2.80 -12.29 0.84
N LYS A 247 -1.58 -12.57 0.40
CA LYS A 247 -1.04 -13.93 0.30
C LYS A 247 -0.98 -14.62 1.66
N LYS A 248 -0.45 -13.98 2.70
CA LYS A 248 -0.43 -14.54 4.06
C LYS A 248 -1.84 -14.83 4.59
N GLN A 249 -2.81 -13.97 4.31
CA GLN A 249 -4.21 -14.23 4.66
C GLN A 249 -4.75 -15.49 3.95
N GLN A 250 -4.45 -15.66 2.67
CA GLN A 250 -4.82 -16.86 1.92
C GLN A 250 -4.13 -18.12 2.44
N GLU A 251 -2.85 -18.05 2.77
CA GLU A 251 -2.10 -19.16 3.39
C GLU A 251 -2.70 -19.56 4.73
N GLN A 252 -3.08 -18.60 5.58
CA GLN A 252 -3.75 -18.88 6.85
C GLN A 252 -5.11 -19.55 6.64
N ILE A 253 -5.88 -19.12 5.64
CA ILE A 253 -7.16 -19.75 5.28
C ILE A 253 -6.92 -21.20 4.84
N GLN A 254 -5.95 -21.44 3.96
CA GLN A 254 -5.61 -22.79 3.52
C GLN A 254 -5.13 -23.67 4.67
N GLN A 255 -4.35 -23.12 5.61
CA GLN A 255 -3.92 -23.85 6.79
C GLN A 255 -5.12 -24.27 7.66
N ASN A 256 -6.05 -23.34 7.92
CA ASN A 256 -7.27 -23.63 8.68
C ASN A 256 -8.12 -24.73 8.01
N ILE A 257 -8.13 -24.76 6.67
CA ILE A 257 -8.81 -25.79 5.88
C ILE A 257 -8.11 -27.14 6.00
N ARG A 258 -6.78 -27.17 5.91
CA ARG A 258 -5.98 -28.40 6.04
C ARG A 258 -6.08 -29.01 7.43
N THR A 259 -6.14 -28.19 8.47
CA THR A 259 -6.25 -28.63 9.87
C THR A 259 -7.70 -28.73 10.34
N PHE A 260 -8.68 -28.67 9.44
CA PHE A 260 -10.09 -28.72 9.80
C PHE A 260 -10.45 -30.07 10.45
N PRO A 261 -11.00 -30.09 11.68
CA PRO A 261 -11.32 -31.32 12.38
C PRO A 261 -12.64 -31.93 11.86
N GLN A 262 -12.57 -32.54 10.66
CA GLN A 262 -13.74 -33.05 9.93
C GLN A 262 -14.59 -34.03 10.74
N GLU A 263 -13.95 -34.91 11.51
CA GLU A 263 -14.67 -35.91 12.31
C GLU A 263 -15.37 -35.29 13.52
N GLN A 264 -14.78 -34.28 14.17
CA GLN A 264 -15.45 -33.52 15.23
C GLN A 264 -16.69 -32.79 14.67
N PHE A 265 -16.53 -32.13 13.51
CA PHE A 265 -17.64 -31.45 12.85
C PHE A 265 -18.81 -32.41 12.54
N LYS A 266 -18.53 -33.59 11.97
CA LYS A 266 -19.55 -34.61 11.70
C LYS A 266 -20.27 -35.06 12.97
N ARG A 267 -19.53 -35.32 14.05
CA ARG A 267 -20.13 -35.78 15.32
C ARG A 267 -21.01 -34.71 15.96
N ILE A 268 -20.62 -33.44 15.96
CA ILE A 268 -21.45 -32.35 16.49
C ILE A 268 -22.67 -32.11 15.59
N ALA A 269 -22.53 -32.24 14.26
CA ALA A 269 -23.67 -32.14 13.34
C ALA A 269 -24.69 -33.28 13.57
N GLN A 270 -24.22 -34.52 13.81
CA GLN A 270 -25.06 -35.65 14.18
C GLN A 270 -25.79 -35.40 15.51
N LEU A 271 -25.08 -34.86 16.51
CA LEU A 271 -25.69 -34.46 17.78
C LEU A 271 -26.79 -33.41 17.57
N GLN A 272 -26.55 -32.37 16.77
CA GLN A 272 -27.57 -31.36 16.46
C GLN A 272 -28.79 -31.95 15.74
N GLN A 273 -28.59 -32.93 14.84
CA GLN A 273 -29.69 -33.64 14.19
C GLN A 273 -30.54 -34.41 15.20
N LEU A 274 -29.90 -35.10 16.15
CA LEU A 274 -30.58 -35.81 17.24
C LEU A 274 -31.36 -34.85 18.15
N LEU A 275 -30.81 -33.66 18.44
CA LEU A 275 -31.41 -32.65 19.32
C LEU A 275 -32.46 -31.75 18.64
N LYS A 276 -32.69 -31.94 17.33
CA LYS A 276 -33.61 -31.12 16.53
C LYS A 276 -35.05 -31.48 16.88
N LYS A 277 -35.85 -30.49 17.27
CA LYS A 277 -37.25 -30.68 17.66
C LYS A 277 -38.08 -31.10 16.43
N GLN A 278 -38.47 -32.37 16.35
CA GLN A 278 -39.46 -32.84 15.38
C GLN A 278 -40.85 -32.71 15.99
N SER A 279 -41.84 -32.32 15.18
CA SER A 279 -43.21 -31.95 15.61
C SER A 279 -44.03 -33.08 16.27
N SER A 280 -43.48 -34.29 16.40
CA SER A 280 -44.15 -35.47 16.98
C SER A 280 -43.36 -36.21 18.07
N GLU A 281 -42.13 -35.80 18.41
CA GLU A 281 -41.32 -36.48 19.43
C GLU A 281 -41.30 -35.72 20.75
N SER A 282 -41.51 -36.45 21.86
CA SER A 282 -41.39 -35.90 23.21
C SER A 282 -39.91 -35.70 23.59
N GLU A 283 -39.62 -34.69 24.42
CA GLU A 283 -38.24 -34.39 24.89
C GLU A 283 -37.61 -35.59 25.62
N ASN A 284 -38.42 -36.44 26.24
CA ASN A 284 -37.97 -37.69 26.87
C ASN A 284 -37.43 -38.69 25.84
N ASN A 285 -38.04 -38.82 24.67
CA ASN A 285 -37.55 -39.69 23.59
C ASN A 285 -36.21 -39.17 23.04
N GLN A 286 -36.06 -37.85 22.91
CA GLN A 286 -34.79 -37.24 22.46
C GLN A 286 -33.64 -37.47 23.47
N MET A 287 -33.91 -37.36 24.77
CA MET A 287 -32.93 -37.67 25.80
C MET A 287 -32.60 -39.17 25.86
N GLU A 288 -33.57 -40.06 25.63
CA GLU A 288 -33.32 -41.50 25.55
C GLU A 288 -32.42 -41.85 24.36
N GLN A 289 -32.69 -41.26 23.18
CA GLN A 289 -31.85 -41.43 22.00
C GLN A 289 -30.43 -40.89 22.22
N PHE A 290 -30.30 -39.72 22.86
CA PHE A 290 -29.00 -39.16 23.25
C PHE A 290 -28.21 -40.14 24.11
N TRP A 291 -28.81 -40.68 25.17
CA TRP A 291 -28.14 -41.62 26.06
C TRP A 291 -27.81 -42.96 25.41
N LYS A 292 -28.62 -43.42 24.44
CA LYS A 292 -28.26 -44.59 23.61
C LYS A 292 -27.05 -44.34 22.72
N GLN A 293 -26.88 -43.12 22.22
CA GLN A 293 -25.74 -42.76 21.36
C GLN A 293 -24.44 -42.58 22.16
N TYR A 294 -24.52 -42.08 23.39
CA TYR A 294 -23.38 -41.81 24.27
C TYR A 294 -23.39 -42.73 25.50
N ASP A 295 -23.61 -44.02 25.28
CA ASP A 295 -23.80 -45.08 26.28
C ASP A 295 -22.51 -45.55 26.97
N THR A 296 -21.34 -45.26 26.37
CA THR A 296 -20.02 -45.62 26.91
C THR A 296 -19.24 -44.41 27.40
N GLN A 297 -18.39 -44.62 28.41
CA GLN A 297 -17.53 -43.58 28.98
C GLN A 297 -16.61 -42.95 27.91
N GLU A 298 -16.13 -43.75 26.96
CA GLU A 298 -15.30 -43.29 25.86
C GLU A 298 -16.06 -42.34 24.93
N ARG A 299 -17.25 -42.73 24.46
CA ARG A 299 -18.11 -41.88 23.61
C ARG A 299 -18.54 -40.61 24.32
N PHE A 300 -18.86 -40.70 25.62
CA PHE A 300 -19.23 -39.54 26.41
C PHE A 300 -18.04 -38.60 26.66
N ASN A 301 -16.85 -39.10 26.95
CA ASN A 301 -15.64 -38.26 27.04
C ASN A 301 -15.28 -37.60 25.70
N GLN A 302 -15.53 -38.29 24.59
CA GLN A 302 -15.37 -37.71 23.26
C GLN A 302 -16.38 -36.59 23.01
N LEU A 303 -17.65 -36.76 23.40
CA LEU A 303 -18.65 -35.69 23.38
C LEU A 303 -18.22 -34.47 24.20
N LEU A 304 -17.72 -34.67 25.43
CA LEU A 304 -17.24 -33.58 26.28
C LEU A 304 -16.08 -32.81 25.63
N SER A 305 -15.23 -33.51 24.87
CA SER A 305 -14.12 -32.91 24.13
C SER A 305 -14.63 -32.19 22.87
N ASP A 306 -15.54 -32.79 22.12
CA ASP A 306 -16.12 -32.21 20.91
C ASP A 306 -16.88 -30.90 21.22
N LEU A 307 -17.55 -30.85 22.37
CA LEU A 307 -18.27 -29.67 22.85
C LEU A 307 -17.40 -28.64 23.58
N ASP A 308 -16.09 -28.88 23.71
CA ASP A 308 -15.14 -28.05 24.48
C ASP A 308 -15.65 -27.75 25.91
N ILE A 309 -16.22 -28.75 26.59
CA ILE A 309 -16.69 -28.59 27.97
C ILE A 309 -15.48 -28.34 28.88
N PRO A 310 -15.43 -27.24 29.65
CA PRO A 310 -14.30 -26.94 30.52
C PRO A 310 -14.18 -27.93 31.69
N GLU A 311 -12.96 -28.16 32.20
CA GLU A 311 -12.69 -29.23 33.19
C GLU A 311 -13.51 -29.09 34.49
N ASN A 312 -13.81 -27.86 34.92
CA ASN A 312 -14.66 -27.60 36.08
C ASN A 312 -16.13 -28.01 35.86
N GLU A 313 -16.64 -28.00 34.63
CA GLU A 313 -17.98 -28.50 34.29
C GLU A 313 -17.98 -30.03 34.08
N ARG A 314 -16.88 -30.60 33.58
CA ARG A 314 -16.78 -32.04 33.26
C ARG A 314 -17.03 -32.94 34.46
N THR A 315 -16.63 -32.54 35.67
CA THR A 315 -16.89 -33.32 36.89
C THR A 315 -18.40 -33.52 37.08
N GLY A 316 -19.20 -32.45 36.94
CA GLY A 316 -20.65 -32.54 37.05
C GLY A 316 -21.28 -33.41 35.96
N TRP A 317 -20.80 -33.28 34.72
CA TRP A 317 -21.29 -34.09 33.59
C TRP A 317 -20.96 -35.58 33.74
N ARG A 318 -19.78 -35.92 34.28
CA ARG A 318 -19.40 -37.31 34.54
C ARG A 318 -20.22 -37.95 35.65
N GLU A 319 -20.57 -37.21 36.70
CA GLU A 319 -21.47 -37.71 37.74
C GLU A 319 -22.90 -37.94 37.19
N TYR A 320 -23.37 -37.09 36.26
CA TYR A 320 -24.60 -37.36 35.52
C TYR A 320 -24.53 -38.62 34.65
N PHE A 321 -23.40 -38.84 33.97
CA PHE A 321 -23.20 -40.06 33.19
C PHE A 321 -23.22 -41.32 34.08
N LYS A 322 -22.57 -41.29 35.25
CA LYS A 322 -22.62 -42.39 36.23
C LYS A 322 -24.02 -42.63 36.78
N TYR A 323 -24.80 -41.58 37.00
CA TYR A 323 -26.20 -41.70 37.39
C TYR A 323 -27.03 -42.45 36.33
N GLN A 324 -26.77 -42.20 35.04
CA GLN A 324 -27.53 -42.81 33.94
C GLN A 324 -27.02 -44.21 33.53
N HIS A 325 -25.70 -44.44 33.53
CA HIS A 325 -25.05 -45.60 32.93
C HIS A 325 -24.07 -46.34 33.86
N GLY A 326 -23.84 -45.85 35.07
CA GLY A 326 -22.94 -46.49 36.04
C GLY A 326 -23.47 -47.81 36.58
N SER A 327 -22.64 -48.56 37.30
CA SER A 327 -23.06 -49.72 38.08
C SER A 327 -24.06 -49.32 39.18
N TYR A 328 -24.81 -50.28 39.72
CA TYR A 328 -25.79 -50.02 40.80
C TYR A 328 -25.21 -49.20 41.97
N ARG A 329 -23.95 -49.48 42.36
CA ARG A 329 -23.24 -48.74 43.40
C ARG A 329 -22.93 -47.30 42.98
N GLU A 330 -22.50 -47.09 41.74
CA GLU A 330 -22.19 -45.76 41.20
C GLU A 330 -23.45 -44.91 41.01
N GLN A 331 -24.56 -45.50 40.56
CA GLN A 331 -25.85 -44.83 40.46
C GLN A 331 -26.35 -44.37 41.83
N ALA A 332 -26.27 -45.23 42.84
CA ALA A 332 -26.65 -44.90 44.21
C ALA A 332 -25.80 -43.75 44.78
N THR A 333 -24.48 -43.77 44.56
CA THR A 333 -23.62 -42.65 44.99
C THR A 333 -23.89 -41.37 44.20
N SER A 334 -24.15 -41.46 42.89
CA SER A 334 -24.38 -40.28 42.05
C SER A 334 -25.73 -39.61 42.34
N THR A 335 -26.72 -40.37 42.79
CA THR A 335 -28.03 -39.85 43.24
C THR A 335 -27.89 -38.88 44.43
N LEU A 336 -26.89 -39.06 45.29
CA LEU A 336 -26.61 -38.14 46.40
C LEU A 336 -26.13 -36.77 45.92
N TRP A 337 -25.51 -36.72 44.74
CA TRP A 337 -24.90 -35.53 44.16
C TRP A 337 -25.72 -34.90 43.04
N THR A 338 -26.66 -35.62 42.41
CA THR A 338 -27.40 -35.19 41.21
C THR A 338 -28.93 -35.13 41.45
N GLY A 339 -29.61 -34.14 40.86
CA GLY A 339 -31.08 -34.13 40.78
C GLY A 339 -31.83 -33.44 41.93
N GLY A 340 -33.16 -33.51 41.90
CA GLY A 340 -34.06 -32.87 42.89
C GLY A 340 -34.03 -33.46 44.31
N TRP A 341 -33.28 -34.56 44.49
CA TRP A 341 -33.05 -35.24 45.78
C TRP A 341 -31.57 -35.17 46.23
N GLY A 342 -30.68 -34.60 45.41
CA GLY A 342 -29.26 -34.45 45.73
C GLY A 342 -28.98 -33.25 46.63
N LEU A 343 -27.72 -33.11 47.08
CA LEU A 343 -27.29 -31.97 47.89
C LEU A 343 -27.58 -30.62 47.20
N PRO A 344 -27.84 -29.54 47.95
CA PRO A 344 -27.95 -28.20 47.37
C PRO A 344 -26.63 -27.75 46.70
N GLN A 345 -26.72 -26.88 45.69
CA GLN A 345 -25.54 -26.38 44.95
C GLN A 345 -24.49 -25.72 45.85
N PHE A 346 -24.91 -25.00 46.88
CA PHE A 346 -24.01 -24.36 47.85
C PHE A 346 -23.25 -25.37 48.73
N MET A 347 -23.67 -26.63 48.76
CA MET A 347 -22.96 -27.76 49.38
C MET A 347 -22.21 -28.63 48.36
N GLY A 348 -22.08 -28.17 47.11
CA GLY A 348 -21.40 -28.91 46.04
C GLY A 348 -22.28 -29.88 45.25
N GLY A 349 -23.61 -29.82 45.42
CA GLY A 349 -24.53 -30.62 44.61
C GLY A 349 -24.71 -30.11 43.18
N ILE A 350 -25.09 -31.02 42.28
CA ILE A 350 -25.10 -30.80 40.84
C ILE A 350 -26.56 -30.62 40.35
N PRO A 351 -26.90 -29.48 39.72
CA PRO A 351 -28.27 -29.17 39.29
C PRO A 351 -28.92 -30.26 38.42
N SER A 352 -30.22 -30.54 38.61
CA SER A 352 -31.03 -31.53 37.86
C SER A 352 -31.02 -31.33 36.34
N ASN A 353 -30.80 -30.10 35.89
CA ASN A 353 -30.79 -29.70 34.48
C ASN A 353 -29.38 -29.52 33.90
N THR A 354 -28.35 -30.08 34.55
CA THR A 354 -26.95 -29.98 34.07
C THR A 354 -26.78 -30.59 32.68
N ILE A 355 -27.48 -31.70 32.40
CA ILE A 355 -27.60 -32.28 31.06
C ILE A 355 -29.09 -32.34 30.71
N CYS A 356 -29.54 -31.40 29.90
CA CYS A 356 -30.88 -31.41 29.29
C CYS A 356 -30.78 -30.98 27.83
N ILE A 357 -31.85 -31.19 27.06
CA ILE A 357 -31.92 -30.85 25.63
C ILE A 357 -31.50 -29.40 25.37
N ASP A 358 -31.95 -28.44 26.18
CA ASP A 358 -31.61 -27.02 26.01
C ASP A 358 -30.13 -26.72 26.29
N VAL A 359 -29.51 -27.40 27.26
CA VAL A 359 -28.08 -27.25 27.52
C VAL A 359 -27.26 -27.89 26.40
N LEU A 360 -27.64 -29.10 25.98
CA LEU A 360 -26.98 -29.81 24.88
C LEU A 360 -27.07 -29.02 23.57
N ARG A 361 -28.25 -28.44 23.27
CA ARG A 361 -28.44 -27.58 22.10
C ARG A 361 -27.55 -26.34 22.17
N ARG A 362 -27.55 -25.61 23.29
CA ARG A 362 -26.68 -24.44 23.44
C ARG A 362 -25.19 -24.76 23.32
N LYS A 363 -24.73 -25.85 23.94
CA LYS A 363 -23.31 -26.26 23.89
C LYS A 363 -22.91 -26.72 22.48
N SER A 364 -23.76 -27.52 21.82
CA SER A 364 -23.53 -27.95 20.43
C SER A 364 -23.55 -26.78 19.44
N ASP A 365 -24.49 -25.84 19.57
CA ASP A 365 -24.54 -24.61 18.77
C ASP A 365 -23.27 -23.77 18.94
N THR A 366 -22.74 -23.70 20.16
CA THR A 366 -21.51 -22.96 20.45
C THR A 366 -20.30 -23.63 19.82
N ALA A 367 -20.18 -24.96 19.94
CA ALA A 367 -19.05 -25.73 19.42
C ALA A 367 -19.05 -25.83 17.89
N ILE A 368 -20.24 -25.94 17.25
CA ILE A 368 -20.31 -26.12 15.80
C ILE A 368 -20.11 -24.82 15.02
N LYS A 369 -20.50 -23.66 15.58
CA LYS A 369 -20.43 -22.35 14.90
C LYS A 369 -19.07 -22.06 14.24
N PRO A 370 -17.93 -22.14 14.96
CA PRO A 370 -16.62 -21.89 14.33
C PRO A 370 -16.28 -22.92 13.25
N LEU A 371 -16.69 -24.19 13.42
CA LEU A 371 -16.45 -25.26 12.45
C LEU A 371 -17.31 -25.09 11.18
N LEU A 372 -18.57 -24.65 11.32
CA LEU A 372 -19.47 -24.32 10.22
C LEU A 372 -18.86 -23.24 9.32
N VAL A 373 -18.29 -22.19 9.91
CA VAL A 373 -17.65 -21.10 9.14
C VAL A 373 -16.50 -21.62 8.28
N ILE A 374 -15.66 -22.51 8.82
CA ILE A 374 -14.55 -23.12 8.07
C ILE A 374 -15.10 -24.08 7.00
N HIS A 375 -16.08 -24.92 7.35
CA HIS A 375 -16.69 -25.86 6.42
C HIS A 375 -17.35 -25.15 5.22
N THR A 376 -18.13 -24.10 5.46
CA THR A 376 -18.71 -23.29 4.37
C THR A 376 -17.61 -22.72 3.47
N ARG A 377 -16.49 -22.30 4.04
CA ARG A 377 -15.35 -21.80 3.27
C ARG A 377 -14.65 -22.87 2.44
N ILE A 378 -14.55 -24.11 2.95
CA ILE A 378 -14.05 -25.27 2.20
C ILE A 378 -14.93 -25.52 0.98
N GLU A 379 -16.24 -25.55 1.17
CA GLU A 379 -17.19 -25.79 0.07
C GLU A 379 -17.15 -24.67 -0.97
N MET A 380 -17.04 -23.40 -0.54
CA MET A 380 -16.84 -22.29 -1.47
C MET A 380 -15.54 -22.42 -2.26
N GLN A 381 -14.42 -22.81 -1.64
CA GLN A 381 -13.14 -22.97 -2.34
C GLN A 381 -13.15 -24.10 -3.37
N LYS A 382 -13.86 -25.21 -3.11
CA LYS A 382 -14.02 -26.31 -4.09
C LYS A 382 -14.77 -25.89 -5.35
N MET A 383 -15.58 -24.82 -5.27
CA MET A 383 -16.35 -24.30 -6.41
C MET A 383 -15.57 -23.28 -7.24
N ILE A 384 -14.39 -22.83 -6.79
CA ILE A 384 -13.56 -21.89 -7.53
C ILE A 384 -12.81 -22.65 -8.64
N PRO A 385 -12.95 -22.24 -9.92
CA PRO A 385 -12.16 -22.82 -11.01
C PRO A 385 -10.66 -22.63 -10.77
N ASP A 386 -9.82 -23.60 -11.17
CA ASP A 386 -8.37 -23.51 -10.97
C ASP A 386 -7.76 -22.21 -11.53
N LYS A 387 -8.23 -21.75 -12.69
CA LYS A 387 -7.80 -20.49 -13.32
C LYS A 387 -8.13 -19.24 -12.50
N GLU A 388 -9.10 -19.33 -11.58
CA GLU A 388 -9.49 -18.25 -10.68
C GLU A 388 -8.97 -18.47 -9.25
N ASN A 389 -8.10 -19.47 -9.05
CA ASN A 389 -7.57 -19.80 -7.74
C ASN A 389 -6.78 -18.61 -7.15
N PRO A 390 -7.18 -18.07 -5.99
CA PRO A 390 -6.53 -16.90 -5.41
C PRO A 390 -5.03 -17.03 -5.17
N SER A 391 -4.56 -18.22 -4.80
CA SER A 391 -3.12 -18.44 -4.52
C SER A 391 -2.28 -18.47 -5.80
N GLN A 392 -2.83 -19.02 -6.89
CA GLN A 392 -2.15 -19.02 -8.19
C GLN A 392 -2.13 -17.61 -8.79
N LEU A 393 -3.26 -16.90 -8.73
CA LEU A 393 -3.36 -15.52 -9.20
C LEU A 393 -2.38 -14.59 -8.46
N LEU A 394 -2.28 -14.70 -7.14
CA LEU A 394 -1.34 -13.89 -6.35
C LEU A 394 0.14 -14.16 -6.69
N ASN A 395 0.51 -15.42 -6.96
CA ASN A 395 1.86 -15.74 -7.41
C ASN A 395 2.13 -15.18 -8.80
N SER A 396 1.17 -15.32 -9.72
CA SER A 396 1.31 -14.79 -11.08
C SER A 396 1.38 -13.27 -11.12
N ILE A 397 0.61 -12.56 -10.28
CA ILE A 397 0.73 -11.10 -10.12
C ILE A 397 2.13 -10.72 -9.63
N LYS A 398 2.71 -11.51 -8.71
CA LYS A 398 4.06 -11.27 -8.19
C LYS A 398 5.13 -11.49 -9.27
N GLU A 399 5.00 -12.51 -10.09
CA GLU A 399 5.87 -12.77 -11.24
C GLU A 399 5.82 -11.62 -12.25
N ASP A 400 4.62 -11.15 -12.61
CA ASP A 400 4.45 -9.98 -13.48
C ASP A 400 5.11 -8.73 -12.86
N LEU A 401 4.93 -8.52 -11.55
CA LEU A 401 5.51 -7.39 -10.83
C LEU A 401 7.05 -7.46 -10.78
N GLU A 402 7.62 -8.66 -10.66
CA GLU A 402 9.07 -8.90 -10.71
C GLU A 402 9.63 -8.69 -12.13
N SER A 403 8.87 -9.05 -13.18
CA SER A 403 9.24 -8.79 -14.58
C SER A 403 9.43 -7.29 -14.86
N ILE A 404 8.59 -6.45 -14.27
CA ILE A 404 8.70 -4.98 -14.37
C ILE A 404 10.02 -4.51 -13.73
N GLY A 405 10.44 -5.11 -12.61
CA GLY A 405 11.69 -4.77 -11.92
C GLY A 405 12.96 -5.29 -12.61
N GLY A 406 12.88 -6.39 -13.35
CA GLY A 406 14.01 -7.01 -14.06
C GLY A 406 14.48 -6.27 -15.31
N LEU A 407 13.65 -5.42 -15.90
CA LEU A 407 13.97 -4.63 -17.11
C LEU A 407 15.00 -3.48 -16.84
N LYS A 408 15.45 -3.32 -15.59
CA LYS A 408 16.30 -2.20 -15.10
C LYS A 408 17.81 -2.31 -15.40
N ASN A 409 18.35 -3.49 -15.73
CA ASN A 409 19.81 -3.75 -15.69
C ASN A 409 20.60 -3.42 -16.98
N ILE A 410 20.09 -2.60 -17.90
CA ILE A 410 20.85 -2.23 -19.11
C ILE A 410 21.48 -0.84 -18.89
N ASN A 411 22.82 -0.82 -18.89
CA ASN A 411 23.69 0.28 -18.49
C ASN A 411 23.35 1.62 -19.16
N MET A 412 23.00 2.62 -18.35
CA MET A 412 22.69 4.00 -18.77
C MET A 412 23.91 4.92 -18.70
N ASP A 413 25.04 4.45 -18.17
CA ASP A 413 26.28 5.23 -18.03
C ASP A 413 26.90 5.60 -19.39
N LEU A 414 26.50 4.93 -20.48
CA LEU A 414 26.98 5.21 -21.84
C LEU A 414 26.53 6.57 -22.40
N LEU A 415 25.39 7.12 -21.94
CA LEU A 415 24.85 8.36 -22.50
C LEU A 415 25.51 9.62 -21.93
N GLY A 416 25.95 9.58 -20.67
CA GLY A 416 26.57 10.73 -20.01
C GLY A 416 27.98 11.00 -20.52
N GLU A 417 28.74 9.94 -20.84
CA GLU A 417 30.10 10.06 -21.35
C GLU A 417 30.14 10.38 -22.85
N GLU A 418 29.22 9.86 -23.68
CA GLU A 418 29.15 10.22 -25.11
C GLU A 418 28.69 11.65 -25.38
N LEU A 419 28.00 12.30 -24.44
CA LEU A 419 27.56 13.70 -24.56
C LEU A 419 28.74 14.69 -24.50
N VAL A 420 29.87 14.30 -23.91
CA VAL A 420 31.07 15.13 -23.78
C VAL A 420 31.94 15.07 -25.05
N ASP A 421 32.07 13.91 -25.69
CA ASP A 421 32.85 13.75 -26.93
C ASP A 421 32.25 14.48 -28.15
N VAL A 422 30.95 14.79 -28.12
CA VAL A 422 30.21 15.41 -29.24
C VAL A 422 30.52 16.90 -29.38
N LEU A 423 30.97 17.56 -28.31
CA LEU A 423 31.35 18.97 -28.36
C LEU A 423 32.72 19.17 -29.06
N GLU A 424 33.53 18.12 -29.21
CA GLU A 424 34.87 18.23 -29.81
C GLU A 424 34.96 17.81 -31.29
N HIS A 425 33.96 17.13 -31.86
CA HIS A 425 34.03 16.65 -33.25
C HIS A 425 32.92 17.22 -34.15
N LYS A 426 33.27 18.30 -34.87
CA LYS A 426 32.50 18.85 -35.98
C LYS A 426 32.42 17.85 -37.15
N THR A 427 31.19 17.52 -37.54
CA THR A 427 30.66 17.44 -38.92
C THR A 427 30.77 16.18 -39.81
N THR A 428 31.33 15.03 -39.41
CA THR A 428 31.40 13.87 -40.34
C THR A 428 30.48 12.67 -40.07
N ASN A 429 29.89 12.50 -38.87
CA ASN A 429 29.10 11.31 -38.51
C ASN A 429 27.69 11.59 -37.94
N ALA A 430 27.12 12.77 -38.19
CA ALA A 430 25.85 13.20 -37.58
C ALA A 430 24.68 12.24 -37.86
N LEU A 431 24.59 11.68 -39.07
CA LEU A 431 23.47 10.82 -39.47
C LEU A 431 23.57 9.40 -38.90
N THR A 432 24.79 8.86 -38.80
CA THR A 432 25.08 7.60 -38.11
C THR A 432 24.68 7.70 -36.64
N LYS A 433 25.00 8.83 -36.01
CA LYS A 433 24.66 9.12 -34.61
C LYS A 433 23.14 9.29 -34.40
N ILE A 434 22.45 9.99 -35.30
CA ILE A 434 20.98 10.12 -35.23
C ILE A 434 20.30 8.75 -35.37
N ASN A 435 20.80 7.88 -36.26
CA ASN A 435 20.24 6.53 -36.42
C ASN A 435 20.48 5.64 -35.18
N SER A 436 21.67 5.68 -34.57
CA SER A 436 21.92 4.94 -33.34
C SER A 436 21.07 5.45 -32.17
N GLU A 437 20.90 6.78 -32.04
CA GLU A 437 20.02 7.40 -31.04
C GLU A 437 18.54 7.03 -31.26
N ILE A 438 18.09 6.89 -32.52
CA ILE A 438 16.74 6.40 -32.88
C ILE A 438 16.55 4.92 -32.51
N GLU A 439 17.53 4.07 -32.79
CA GLU A 439 17.49 2.64 -32.42
C GLU A 439 17.44 2.47 -30.90
N GLU A 440 18.21 3.26 -30.16
CA GLU A 440 18.17 3.25 -28.71
C GLU A 440 16.81 3.71 -28.16
N LEU A 441 16.23 4.77 -28.73
CA LEU A 441 14.88 5.21 -28.37
C LEU A 441 13.82 4.14 -28.67
N ASN A 442 13.92 3.44 -29.81
CA ASN A 442 13.02 2.34 -30.14
C ASN A 442 13.14 1.17 -29.16
N LYS A 443 14.37 0.81 -28.77
CA LYS A 443 14.61 -0.23 -27.76
C LYS A 443 13.97 0.13 -26.41
N ARG A 444 14.01 1.41 -26.02
CA ARG A 444 13.35 1.93 -24.81
C ARG A 444 11.82 1.88 -24.92
N LEU A 445 11.26 2.25 -26.07
CA LEU A 445 9.81 2.18 -26.29
C LEU A 445 9.30 0.72 -26.24
N GLU A 446 10.07 -0.25 -26.75
CA GLU A 446 9.71 -1.66 -26.63
C GLU A 446 9.78 -2.16 -25.17
N GLN A 447 10.68 -1.63 -24.35
CA GLN A 447 10.68 -1.89 -22.90
C GLN A 447 9.44 -1.31 -22.22
N HIS A 448 9.07 -0.07 -22.53
CA HIS A 448 7.84 0.54 -22.01
C HIS A 448 6.59 -0.27 -22.40
N LYS A 449 6.55 -0.79 -23.62
CA LYS A 449 5.47 -1.66 -24.08
C LYS A 449 5.37 -2.94 -23.23
N LYS A 450 6.49 -3.59 -22.93
CA LYS A 450 6.52 -4.76 -22.02
C LYS A 450 6.03 -4.42 -20.60
N ILE A 451 6.43 -3.26 -20.07
CA ILE A 451 5.95 -2.79 -18.75
C ILE A 451 4.43 -2.61 -18.77
N VAL A 452 3.89 -1.95 -19.79
CA VAL A 452 2.43 -1.71 -19.92
C VAL A 452 1.67 -3.04 -20.04
N GLN A 453 2.21 -4.02 -20.77
CA GLN A 453 1.62 -5.37 -20.86
C GLN A 453 1.60 -6.08 -19.50
N SER A 454 2.68 -6.00 -18.72
CA SER A 454 2.70 -6.55 -17.35
C SER A 454 1.69 -5.85 -16.44
N LEU A 455 1.57 -4.51 -16.51
CA LEU A 455 0.56 -3.75 -15.76
C LEU A 455 -0.86 -4.17 -16.13
N LYS A 456 -1.13 -4.40 -17.42
CA LYS A 456 -2.41 -4.92 -17.90
C LYS A 456 -2.71 -6.30 -17.34
N SER A 457 -1.75 -7.22 -17.39
CA SER A 457 -1.92 -8.57 -16.86
C SER A 457 -2.20 -8.56 -15.35
N ILE A 458 -1.50 -7.70 -14.59
CA ILE A 458 -1.76 -7.49 -13.16
C ILE A 458 -3.19 -7.01 -12.93
N HIS A 459 -3.64 -6.00 -13.68
CA HIS A 459 -5.00 -5.47 -13.55
C HIS A 459 -6.06 -6.56 -13.80
N GLU A 460 -5.93 -7.32 -14.88
CA GLU A 460 -6.85 -8.40 -15.24
C GLU A 460 -6.90 -9.47 -14.14
N LYS A 461 -5.76 -9.86 -13.58
CA LYS A 461 -5.68 -10.84 -12.48
C LYS A 461 -6.31 -10.31 -11.19
N ILE A 462 -6.13 -9.03 -10.89
CA ILE A 462 -6.79 -8.36 -9.76
C ILE A 462 -8.32 -8.37 -9.93
N GLU A 463 -8.84 -8.11 -11.13
CA GLU A 463 -10.29 -8.17 -11.39
C GLU A 463 -10.87 -9.57 -11.18
N VAL A 464 -10.13 -10.62 -11.55
CA VAL A 464 -10.54 -12.00 -11.28
C VAL A 464 -10.49 -12.31 -9.78
N LEU A 465 -9.44 -11.85 -9.09
CA LEU A 465 -9.23 -12.09 -7.66
C LEU A 465 -10.35 -11.48 -6.79
N LYS A 466 -10.85 -10.29 -7.17
CA LYS A 466 -11.93 -9.57 -6.47
C LYS A 466 -13.24 -10.36 -6.34
N LYS A 467 -13.49 -11.32 -7.25
CA LYS A 467 -14.69 -12.17 -7.19
C LYS A 467 -14.72 -13.05 -5.94
N HIS A 468 -13.54 -13.38 -5.41
CA HIS A 468 -13.36 -14.40 -4.38
C HIS A 468 -12.75 -13.87 -3.08
N VAL A 469 -12.07 -12.71 -3.15
CA VAL A 469 -11.31 -12.14 -2.03
C VAL A 469 -11.45 -10.61 -2.02
N ASP A 470 -11.53 -10.01 -0.83
CA ASP A 470 -11.44 -8.55 -0.70
C ASP A 470 -10.06 -8.07 -1.16
N CYS A 471 -10.05 -7.32 -2.26
CA CYS A 471 -8.85 -6.76 -2.87
C CYS A 471 -8.83 -5.23 -2.81
N SER A 472 -9.69 -4.57 -2.02
CA SER A 472 -9.80 -3.10 -1.95
C SER A 472 -8.44 -2.41 -1.82
N ARG A 473 -7.64 -2.82 -0.83
CA ARG A 473 -6.29 -2.27 -0.60
C ARG A 473 -5.29 -2.58 -1.72
N VAL A 474 -5.38 -3.76 -2.32
CA VAL A 474 -4.51 -4.18 -3.43
C VAL A 474 -4.84 -3.35 -4.68
N GLU A 475 -6.12 -3.10 -4.93
CA GLU A 475 -6.59 -2.25 -6.02
C GLU A 475 -6.16 -0.78 -5.84
N ASP A 476 -6.33 -0.22 -4.64
CA ASP A 476 -5.94 1.16 -4.34
C ASP A 476 -4.43 1.36 -4.53
N THR A 477 -3.62 0.47 -3.97
CA THR A 477 -2.17 0.54 -4.10
C THR A 477 -1.69 0.26 -5.53
N PHE A 478 -2.34 -0.66 -6.25
CA PHE A 478 -2.08 -0.88 -7.68
C PHE A 478 -2.40 0.36 -8.51
N ARG A 479 -3.53 1.03 -8.24
CA ARG A 479 -3.93 2.25 -8.95
C ARG A 479 -2.93 3.39 -8.73
N LEU A 480 -2.46 3.57 -7.50
CA LEU A 480 -1.43 4.56 -7.20
C LEU A 480 -0.13 4.24 -7.96
N PHE A 481 0.31 2.99 -7.91
CA PHE A 481 1.47 2.53 -8.67
C PHE A 481 1.30 2.71 -10.19
N LEU A 482 0.11 2.40 -10.71
CA LEU A 482 -0.22 2.61 -12.13
C LEU A 482 -0.20 4.09 -12.49
N ASN A 483 -0.75 4.98 -11.67
CA ASN A 483 -0.71 6.43 -11.93
C ASN A 483 0.72 6.95 -12.00
N GLU A 484 1.60 6.42 -11.15
CA GLU A 484 3.01 6.78 -11.12
C GLU A 484 3.78 6.25 -12.35
N ALA A 485 3.58 4.96 -12.67
CA ALA A 485 4.10 4.37 -13.90
C ALA A 485 3.57 5.11 -15.13
N SER A 486 2.32 5.52 -15.08
CA SER A 486 1.66 6.29 -16.11
C SER A 486 2.31 7.67 -16.27
N ASN A 487 2.51 8.44 -15.20
CA ASN A 487 3.20 9.72 -15.26
C ASN A 487 4.66 9.60 -15.74
N THR A 488 5.31 8.46 -15.47
CA THR A 488 6.67 8.18 -15.95
C THR A 488 6.71 7.84 -17.44
N ILE A 489 5.77 7.02 -17.91
CA ILE A 489 5.68 6.56 -19.31
C ILE A 489 5.04 7.61 -20.21
N ASN A 490 4.12 8.41 -19.67
CA ASN A 490 3.30 9.33 -20.41
C ASN A 490 4.12 10.56 -20.83
N GLN A 491 4.39 10.63 -22.13
CA GLN A 491 5.13 11.71 -22.79
C GLN A 491 4.23 12.92 -23.10
N THR A 492 3.04 12.98 -22.50
CA THR A 492 2.12 14.10 -22.66
C THR A 492 2.24 15.05 -21.48
N SER A 493 2.16 16.34 -21.76
CA SER A 493 2.34 17.45 -20.82
C SER A 493 1.24 17.57 -19.75
N GLN A 494 0.31 16.62 -19.65
CA GLN A 494 -0.79 16.65 -18.69
C GLN A 494 -0.97 15.30 -17.98
N PRO A 495 -1.03 15.28 -16.63
CA PRO A 495 -1.35 14.09 -15.86
C PRO A 495 -2.78 13.62 -16.14
N PHE A 496 -3.02 12.31 -15.99
CA PHE A 496 -4.36 11.75 -16.15
C PHE A 496 -5.33 12.32 -15.10
N PRO A 497 -6.62 12.50 -15.45
CA PRO A 497 -7.66 12.83 -14.47
C PRO A 497 -7.65 11.84 -13.31
N VAL A 498 -7.76 12.34 -12.08
CA VAL A 498 -7.68 11.53 -10.84
C VAL A 498 -8.74 10.41 -10.83
N ASP A 499 -9.86 10.64 -11.49
CA ASP A 499 -11.08 9.83 -11.59
C ASP A 499 -11.14 8.90 -12.82
N LEU A 500 -10.07 8.82 -13.61
CA LEU A 500 -10.02 7.87 -14.73
C LEU A 500 -9.96 6.41 -14.24
N GLN A 501 -10.72 5.53 -14.89
CA GLN A 501 -10.71 4.09 -14.59
C GLN A 501 -9.35 3.47 -14.92
N THR A 502 -8.86 2.58 -14.07
CA THR A 502 -7.58 1.84 -14.20
C THR A 502 -7.39 1.24 -15.59
N ALA A 503 -8.41 0.57 -16.14
CA ALA A 503 -8.39 0.02 -17.50
C ALA A 503 -8.15 1.08 -18.58
N LYS A 504 -8.78 2.27 -18.47
CA LYS A 504 -8.60 3.38 -19.43
C LYS A 504 -7.20 3.96 -19.38
N ILE A 505 -6.59 4.02 -18.18
CA ILE A 505 -5.20 4.47 -18.01
C ILE A 505 -4.27 3.52 -18.77
N ILE A 506 -4.42 2.21 -18.55
CA ILE A 506 -3.62 1.17 -19.23
C ILE A 506 -3.78 1.26 -20.75
N THR A 507 -5.01 1.32 -21.27
CA THR A 507 -5.26 1.44 -22.71
C THR A 507 -4.68 2.73 -23.30
N THR A 508 -4.71 3.84 -22.56
CA THR A 508 -4.11 5.10 -23.03
C THR A 508 -2.58 5.00 -23.09
N LEU A 509 -1.96 4.33 -22.12
CA LEU A 509 -0.52 4.04 -22.15
C LEU A 509 -0.14 3.14 -23.33
N GLU A 510 -0.89 2.06 -23.56
CA GLU A 510 -0.69 1.17 -24.72
C GLU A 510 -0.71 1.97 -26.04
N HIS A 511 -1.72 2.82 -26.22
CA HIS A 511 -1.84 3.67 -27.41
C HIS A 511 -0.73 4.72 -27.51
N SER A 512 -0.32 5.31 -26.39
CA SER A 512 0.74 6.33 -26.37
C SER A 512 2.09 5.74 -26.77
N VAL A 513 2.47 4.60 -26.17
CA VAL A 513 3.73 3.92 -26.49
C VAL A 513 3.72 3.44 -27.95
N ALA A 514 2.63 2.83 -28.42
CA ALA A 514 2.51 2.38 -29.82
C ALA A 514 2.61 3.54 -30.82
N ARG A 515 1.97 4.68 -30.51
CA ARG A 515 2.04 5.90 -31.34
C ARG A 515 3.44 6.48 -31.37
N ALA A 516 4.13 6.55 -30.23
CA ALA A 516 5.50 7.03 -30.15
C ALA A 516 6.44 6.15 -31.00
N GLN A 517 6.31 4.84 -30.89
CA GLN A 517 7.12 3.88 -31.65
C GLN A 517 6.88 3.98 -33.16
N SER A 518 5.63 4.06 -33.59
CA SER A 518 5.26 4.28 -35.00
C SER A 518 5.82 5.60 -35.54
N ASN A 519 5.77 6.68 -34.75
CA ASN A 519 6.29 7.98 -35.15
C ASN A 519 7.81 8.01 -35.28
N VAL A 520 8.54 7.40 -34.34
CA VAL A 520 10.02 7.32 -34.35
C VAL A 520 10.50 6.48 -35.55
N LEU A 521 9.89 5.32 -35.80
CA LEU A 521 10.17 4.52 -37.00
C LEU A 521 9.84 5.29 -38.29
N GLY A 522 8.71 6.00 -38.31
CA GLY A 522 8.34 6.85 -39.43
C GLY A 522 9.33 7.99 -39.69
N LEU A 523 9.93 8.56 -38.65
CA LEU A 523 10.99 9.58 -38.75
C LEU A 523 12.26 8.98 -39.35
N GLN A 524 12.69 7.82 -38.88
CA GLN A 524 13.84 7.09 -39.42
C GLN A 524 13.69 6.81 -40.91
N LEU A 525 12.50 6.32 -41.32
CA LEU A 525 12.19 6.04 -42.72
C LEU A 525 12.24 7.31 -43.59
N SER A 526 11.67 8.43 -43.11
CA SER A 526 11.71 9.70 -43.84
C SER A 526 13.12 10.28 -43.97
N LEU A 527 13.94 10.21 -42.91
CA LEU A 527 15.35 10.61 -42.95
C LEU A 527 16.12 9.78 -43.98
N ASN A 528 15.94 8.46 -43.95
CA ASN A 528 16.58 7.54 -44.91
C ASN A 528 16.15 7.81 -46.36
N GLN A 529 14.89 8.19 -46.58
CA GLN A 529 14.39 8.58 -47.90
C GLN A 529 15.02 9.89 -48.41
N MET A 530 15.17 10.89 -47.54
CA MET A 530 15.82 12.17 -47.88
C MET A 530 17.29 11.94 -48.27
N VAL A 531 18.05 11.18 -47.48
CA VAL A 531 19.47 10.86 -47.78
C VAL A 531 19.59 10.12 -49.11
N LYS A 532 18.74 9.12 -49.36
CA LYS A 532 18.72 8.42 -50.65
C LYS A 532 18.40 9.36 -51.82
N ALA A 533 17.47 10.29 -51.66
CA ALA A 533 17.13 11.26 -52.69
C ALA A 533 18.30 12.21 -53.03
N PHE A 534 19.04 12.66 -52.01
CA PHE A 534 20.26 13.47 -52.17
C PHE A 534 21.36 12.72 -52.91
N ASN A 535 21.62 11.44 -52.57
CA ASN A 535 22.66 10.63 -53.20
C ASN A 535 22.36 10.30 -54.67
N HIS A 536 21.09 10.28 -55.07
CA HIS A 536 20.67 10.02 -56.45
C HIS A 536 20.36 11.30 -57.25
N GLN A 537 20.69 12.49 -56.71
CA GLN A 537 20.47 13.80 -57.35
C GLN A 537 19.04 14.00 -57.91
N LYS A 538 18.01 13.57 -57.17
CA LYS A 538 16.61 13.73 -57.61
C LYS A 538 16.20 15.21 -57.57
N MET A 539 15.47 15.69 -58.58
CA MET A 539 15.08 17.10 -58.73
C MET A 539 14.19 17.66 -57.60
N ASN A 540 13.45 16.81 -56.86
CA ASN A 540 12.43 17.25 -55.88
C ASN A 540 12.90 17.19 -54.42
N ILE A 541 14.20 17.30 -54.16
CA ILE A 541 14.76 17.18 -52.80
C ILE A 541 14.22 18.27 -51.84
N ILE A 542 14.10 19.51 -52.32
CA ILE A 542 13.57 20.63 -51.52
C ILE A 542 12.11 20.37 -51.11
N GLU A 543 11.31 19.83 -52.02
CA GLU A 543 9.92 19.43 -51.74
C GLU A 543 9.86 18.31 -50.70
N LEU A 544 10.77 17.34 -50.78
CA LEU A 544 10.84 16.21 -49.84
C LEU A 544 11.24 16.66 -48.42
N VAL A 545 12.19 17.59 -48.29
CA VAL A 545 12.56 18.22 -47.00
C VAL A 545 11.43 19.09 -46.46
N THR A 546 10.76 19.84 -47.33
CA THR A 546 9.59 20.68 -46.96
C THR A 546 8.46 19.82 -46.40
N GLN A 547 8.14 18.71 -47.09
CA GLN A 547 7.14 17.74 -46.64
C GLN A 547 7.55 17.07 -45.34
N PHE A 548 8.84 16.74 -45.17
CA PHE A 548 9.36 16.19 -43.92
C PHE A 548 9.15 17.14 -42.75
N ILE A 549 9.56 18.41 -42.87
CA ILE A 549 9.42 19.39 -41.77
C ILE A 549 7.95 19.60 -41.44
N HIS A 550 7.10 19.88 -42.44
CA HIS A 550 5.67 20.09 -42.21
C HIS A 550 4.97 18.87 -41.60
N ALA A 551 5.30 17.65 -42.06
CA ALA A 551 4.66 16.44 -41.57
C ALA A 551 5.14 16.01 -40.18
N LYS A 552 6.33 16.45 -39.74
CA LYS A 552 6.99 15.92 -38.55
C LYS A 552 7.13 16.90 -37.40
N GLU A 553 7.20 18.21 -37.66
CA GLU A 553 7.40 19.25 -36.63
C GLU A 553 6.41 19.15 -35.47
N ASN A 554 5.14 18.85 -35.75
CA ASN A 554 4.09 18.76 -34.74
C ASN A 554 3.84 17.33 -34.22
N THR A 555 4.76 16.38 -34.50
CA THR A 555 4.59 14.99 -34.08
C THR A 555 5.28 14.72 -32.75
N LEU A 556 4.71 13.78 -31.96
CA LEU A 556 5.34 13.29 -30.73
C LEU A 556 6.75 12.74 -30.99
N GLY A 557 6.98 12.09 -32.12
CA GLY A 557 8.31 11.58 -32.47
C GLY A 557 9.36 12.69 -32.58
N HIS A 558 9.00 13.83 -33.18
CA HIS A 558 9.88 15.00 -33.26
C HIS A 558 10.13 15.59 -31.88
N LEU A 559 9.09 15.79 -31.06
CA LEU A 559 9.23 16.30 -29.69
C LEU A 559 10.17 15.42 -28.85
N LEU A 560 10.05 14.09 -28.96
CA LEU A 560 10.90 13.15 -28.24
C LEU A 560 12.33 13.17 -28.75
N LEU A 561 12.54 13.04 -30.06
CA LEU A 561 13.90 13.02 -30.61
C LEU A 561 14.60 14.38 -30.43
N SER A 562 13.89 15.50 -30.55
CA SER A 562 14.48 16.82 -30.27
C SER A 562 14.90 16.99 -28.80
N PHE A 563 14.24 16.28 -27.88
CA PHE A 563 14.59 16.26 -26.47
C PHE A 563 15.73 15.29 -26.16
N PHE A 564 15.67 14.07 -26.69
CA PHE A 564 16.65 13.00 -26.41
C PHE A 564 17.93 13.09 -27.25
N SER A 565 17.88 13.75 -28.42
CA SER A 565 18.98 13.85 -29.37
C SER A 565 19.24 15.31 -29.74
N SER A 566 20.34 15.86 -29.19
CA SER A 566 20.84 17.18 -29.59
C SER A 566 21.22 17.20 -31.07
N SER A 567 21.77 16.09 -31.58
CA SER A 567 22.14 15.89 -32.98
C SER A 567 20.93 16.04 -33.92
N TYR A 568 19.80 15.39 -33.58
CA TYR A 568 18.56 15.46 -34.34
C TYR A 568 17.95 16.86 -34.28
N ASN A 569 17.93 17.50 -33.10
CA ASN A 569 17.39 18.84 -32.94
C ASN A 569 18.16 19.86 -33.79
N ILE A 570 19.49 19.79 -33.77
CA ILE A 570 20.36 20.63 -34.61
C ILE A 570 20.06 20.39 -36.09
N MET A 571 20.11 19.13 -36.55
CA MET A 571 19.81 18.78 -37.95
C MET A 571 18.41 19.27 -38.37
N PHE A 572 17.39 19.09 -37.54
CA PHE A 572 16.02 19.50 -37.87
C PHE A 572 15.90 21.02 -38.03
N ASN A 573 16.53 21.79 -37.13
CA ASN A 573 16.54 23.25 -37.22
C ASN A 573 17.37 23.73 -38.42
N GLU A 574 18.52 23.11 -38.70
CA GLU A 574 19.34 23.44 -39.87
C GLU A 574 18.62 23.13 -41.19
N LEU A 575 17.86 22.03 -41.27
CA LEU A 575 17.00 21.73 -42.42
C LEU A 575 15.89 22.77 -42.57
N LYS A 576 15.32 23.25 -41.47
CA LYS A 576 14.29 24.29 -41.46
C LYS A 576 14.84 25.64 -41.91
N ASP A 577 16.03 26.00 -41.43
CA ASP A 577 16.72 27.22 -41.82
C ASP A 577 17.13 27.20 -43.29
N ALA A 578 17.55 26.05 -43.81
CA ALA A 578 17.90 25.88 -45.21
C ALA A 578 16.72 26.18 -46.16
N LEU A 579 15.47 25.96 -45.74
CA LEU A 579 14.28 26.31 -46.53
C LEU A 579 14.03 27.82 -46.65
N ASN A 580 14.64 28.64 -45.80
CA ASN A 580 14.52 30.10 -45.84
C ASN A 580 15.57 30.78 -46.74
N GLU A 581 16.44 30.01 -47.39
CA GLU A 581 17.48 30.54 -48.26
C GLU A 581 16.93 31.10 -49.58
N LYS A 582 17.57 32.18 -50.05
CA LYS A 582 17.12 32.92 -51.24
C LYS A 582 17.51 32.24 -52.55
N SER A 583 18.55 31.41 -52.55
CA SER A 583 19.02 30.71 -53.73
C SER A 583 18.82 29.20 -53.58
N THR A 584 18.39 28.54 -54.67
CA THR A 584 18.19 27.09 -54.71
C THR A 584 19.48 26.33 -54.43
N GLU A 585 20.62 26.88 -54.83
CA GLU A 585 21.94 26.26 -54.66
C GLU A 585 22.44 26.35 -53.21
N ASP A 586 22.24 27.49 -52.55
CA ASP A 586 22.56 27.66 -51.13
C ASP A 586 21.62 26.80 -50.25
N CYS A 587 20.34 26.74 -50.62
CA CYS A 587 19.34 25.86 -49.99
C CYS A 587 19.79 24.39 -50.03
N LEU A 588 20.17 23.88 -51.21
CA LEU A 588 20.63 22.49 -51.38
C LEU A 588 21.96 22.22 -50.66
N ASN A 589 22.90 23.16 -50.68
CA ASN A 589 24.19 23.01 -50.00
C ASN A 589 24.04 22.99 -48.48
N LYS A 590 23.18 23.85 -47.90
CA LYS A 590 22.86 23.82 -46.47
C LYS A 590 22.14 22.54 -46.06
N MET A 591 21.20 22.04 -46.86
CA MET A 591 20.54 20.76 -46.57
C MET A 591 21.51 19.57 -46.62
N LYS A 592 22.45 19.53 -47.58
CA LYS A 592 23.50 18.50 -47.61
C LYS A 592 24.37 18.54 -46.36
N ALA A 593 24.75 19.74 -45.93
CA ALA A 593 25.54 19.93 -44.71
C ALA A 593 24.77 19.46 -43.47
N ALA A 594 23.49 19.84 -43.33
CA ALA A 594 22.64 19.43 -42.22
C ALA A 594 22.47 17.90 -42.14
N LEU A 595 22.39 17.22 -43.28
CA LEU A 595 22.32 15.76 -43.37
C LEU A 595 23.70 15.07 -43.31
N GLY A 596 24.80 15.82 -43.13
CA GLY A 596 26.15 15.25 -43.09
C GLY A 596 26.59 14.56 -44.39
N ILE A 597 26.02 14.94 -45.53
CA ILE A 597 26.35 14.35 -46.84
C ILE A 597 27.59 15.06 -47.39
N THR A 598 28.78 14.59 -47.03
CA THR A 598 30.05 15.06 -47.61
C THR A 598 30.36 14.32 -48.92
N ASN A 599 30.84 15.05 -49.94
CA ASN A 599 31.10 14.57 -51.31
C ASN A 599 32.22 13.52 -51.47
N GLU A 600 32.60 12.74 -50.43
CA GLU A 600 33.68 11.76 -50.55
C GLU A 600 33.20 10.36 -50.95
N PRO A 601 33.71 9.80 -52.06
CA PRO A 601 33.24 8.52 -52.62
C PRO A 601 33.63 7.29 -51.80
N HIS A 602 34.49 7.42 -50.78
CA HIS A 602 34.97 6.30 -49.97
C HIS A 602 33.94 5.79 -48.95
N HIS A 603 33.02 6.65 -48.48
CA HIS A 603 32.06 6.30 -47.44
C HIS A 603 30.76 5.66 -47.98
N ASN A 604 30.48 5.80 -49.29
CA ASN A 604 29.33 5.17 -49.95
C ASN A 604 29.34 3.64 -49.88
N LYS A 605 30.52 3.00 -49.79
CA LYS A 605 30.63 1.54 -49.62
C LYS A 605 30.36 1.08 -48.19
N GLU A 606 30.75 1.90 -47.21
CA GLU A 606 30.61 1.60 -45.79
C GLU A 606 29.16 1.80 -45.34
N ILE A 607 28.55 2.90 -45.77
CA ILE A 607 27.14 3.20 -45.58
C ILE A 607 26.25 2.16 -46.29
N ALA A 608 26.58 1.74 -47.52
CA ALA A 608 25.83 0.68 -48.21
C ALA A 608 25.95 -0.69 -47.51
N SER A 609 27.12 -1.01 -46.95
CA SER A 609 27.33 -2.23 -46.15
C SER A 609 26.54 -2.21 -44.84
N GLN A 610 26.45 -1.06 -44.17
CA GLN A 610 25.66 -0.88 -42.95
C GLN A 610 24.14 -0.92 -43.27
N PHE A 611 23.72 -0.32 -44.39
CA PHE A 611 22.33 -0.38 -44.87
C PHE A 611 21.88 -1.79 -45.27
N GLN A 612 22.78 -2.63 -45.75
CA GLN A 612 22.45 -4.01 -46.08
C GLN A 612 22.19 -4.85 -44.83
N LYS A 613 23.03 -4.70 -43.80
CA LYS A 613 22.81 -5.33 -42.48
C LYS A 613 21.48 -4.91 -41.85
N LEU A 614 21.19 -3.61 -41.85
CA LEU A 614 19.93 -3.06 -41.33
C LEU A 614 18.68 -3.54 -42.08
N LYS A 615 18.79 -3.74 -43.39
CA LYS A 615 17.69 -4.28 -44.21
C LYS A 615 17.46 -5.78 -43.92
N GLU A 616 18.53 -6.54 -43.71
CA GLU A 616 18.48 -7.96 -43.36
C GLU A 616 17.86 -8.15 -41.96
N GLU A 617 18.26 -7.36 -40.96
CA GLU A 617 17.70 -7.40 -39.60
C GLU A 617 16.24 -6.94 -39.53
N ALA A 618 15.86 -5.91 -40.30
CA ALA A 618 14.46 -5.47 -40.38
C ALA A 618 13.55 -6.48 -41.09
N GLN A 619 14.08 -7.26 -42.04
CA GLN A 619 13.33 -8.35 -42.68
C GLN A 619 13.19 -9.57 -41.78
N GLU A 620 14.18 -9.86 -40.93
CA GLU A 620 14.14 -10.94 -39.94
C GLU A 620 13.03 -10.70 -38.91
N VAL A 621 12.92 -9.47 -38.37
CA VAL A 621 11.86 -9.07 -37.42
C VAL A 621 10.46 -9.09 -38.06
N LEU A 622 10.35 -8.86 -39.37
CA LEU A 622 9.08 -8.93 -40.11
C LEU A 622 8.67 -10.35 -40.53
N SER A 623 9.57 -11.34 -40.42
CA SER A 623 9.31 -12.73 -40.80
C SER A 623 9.10 -13.67 -39.62
N GLU A 624 9.20 -13.19 -38.37
CA GLU A 624 8.90 -13.96 -37.15
C GLU A 624 7.42 -13.93 -36.69
N GLU A 625 6.47 -13.66 -37.57
CA GLU A 625 5.06 -14.05 -37.36
C GLU A 625 4.56 -14.93 -38.52
N PRO A 626 4.54 -16.27 -38.37
CA PRO A 626 3.51 -17.09 -38.97
C PRO A 626 2.28 -17.05 -38.05
N ILE A 627 1.22 -16.43 -38.56
CA ILE A 627 -0.15 -16.63 -38.10
C ILE A 627 -0.41 -18.14 -38.07
N GLU A 628 -0.60 -18.72 -36.89
CA GLU A 628 -1.28 -20.01 -36.78
C GLU A 628 -2.71 -19.82 -37.32
N GLU A 629 -2.94 -20.34 -38.52
CA GLU A 629 -4.28 -20.51 -39.08
C GLU A 629 -5.15 -21.27 -38.09
N ILE A 630 -6.19 -20.61 -37.61
CA ILE A 630 -7.31 -21.24 -36.91
C ILE A 630 -7.85 -22.34 -37.84
N PRO A 631 -7.88 -23.62 -37.41
CA PRO A 631 -8.41 -24.67 -38.25
C PRO A 631 -9.92 -24.49 -38.40
N ILE A 632 -10.34 -24.24 -39.65
CA ILE A 632 -11.74 -24.36 -40.07
C ILE A 632 -12.13 -25.82 -39.90
N ILE A 633 -12.93 -26.12 -38.87
CA ILE A 633 -13.62 -27.40 -38.75
C ILE A 633 -14.68 -27.45 -39.86
N SER A 634 -14.33 -28.07 -40.97
CA SER A 634 -15.26 -28.56 -41.99
C SER A 634 -15.82 -29.91 -41.53
N SER A 635 -16.89 -29.88 -40.72
CA SER A 635 -17.72 -31.06 -40.55
C SER A 635 -18.71 -31.14 -41.71
N LEU A 636 -18.51 -32.08 -42.64
CA LEU A 636 -19.60 -32.66 -43.43
C LEU A 636 -19.24 -34.04 -43.99
N ARG A 637 -20.13 -35.00 -43.68
CA ARG A 637 -20.30 -36.40 -44.14
C ARG A 637 -19.48 -37.41 -43.31
N VAL A 638 -20.10 -38.33 -42.56
CA VAL A 638 -21.37 -39.08 -42.73
C VAL A 638 -22.22 -39.05 -41.47
#